data_AF-A0A3N4VEN7-F1
#
_entry.id   AF-A0A3N4VEN7-F1
#
_cell.length_a   1.000
_cell.length_b   1.000
_cell.length_c   1.000
_cell.angle_alpha   90.00
_cell.angle_beta   90.00
_cell.angle_gamma   90.00
#
_symmetry.space_group_name_H-M   'P 1'
#
loop_
_entity.id
_entity.type
_entity.pdbx_description
1 polymer ?
#
loop_
_entity_poly.entity_id
_entity_poly.type
_entity_poly.pdbx_seq_one_letter_code
_entity_poly.pdbx_strand_id
1 'polypeptide(L)' 'MLALAALVAAIQHGCDPFPELEAAAARNGVAVGSEEFDEAAALAGQPYCRALDLYVDRETKRRADALGPGMAHLAFLPA' A
#
# COMPACT_ATOMS: atom_id res chain seq x y z
N MET A 1 11.45 6.73 7.09
CA MET A 1 11.53 8.01 6.34
C MET A 1 10.71 7.99 5.06
N LEU A 2 10.67 6.86 4.33
CA LEU A 2 9.91 6.69 3.07
C LEU A 2 8.45 7.15 3.14
N ALA A 3 7.68 6.63 4.10
CA ALA A 3 6.26 6.97 4.26
C ALA A 3 6.03 8.48 4.46
N LEU A 4 6.85 9.12 5.29
CA LEU A 4 6.72 10.55 5.56
C LEU A 4 7.03 11.38 4.31
N ALA A 5 8.09 11.03 3.56
CA ALA A 5 8.42 11.71 2.31
C ALA A 5 7.30 11.57 1.28
N ALA A 6 6.74 10.37 1.14
CA ALA A 6 5.62 10.10 0.23
C ALA A 6 4.37 10.89 0.60
N LEU A 7 4.00 10.88 1.89
CA LEU A 7 2.83 11.63 2.39
C LEU A 7 2.99 13.14 2.21
N VAL A 8 4.19 13.68 2.45
CA VAL A 8 4.46 15.12 2.24
C VAL A 8 4.31 15.49 0.76
N ALA A 9 4.89 14.70 -0.15
CA ALA A 9 4.76 14.93 -1.59
C ALA A 9 3.29 14.83 -2.04
N ALA A 10 2.57 13.80 -1.59
CA ALA A 10 1.15 13.62 -1.88
C ALA A 10 0.30 14.80 -1.43
N ILE A 11 0.56 15.34 -0.24
CA ILE A 11 -0.14 16.52 0.28
C ILE A 11 0.21 17.78 -0.54
N GLN A 12 1.48 17.98 -0.88
CA GLN A 12 1.93 19.15 -1.64
C GLN A 12 1.40 19.18 -3.07
N HIS A 13 1.28 18.01 -3.69
CA HIS A 13 0.88 17.86 -5.09
C HIS A 13 -0.58 17.44 -5.27
N GLY A 14 -1.29 17.11 -4.19
CA GLY A 14 -2.67 16.61 -4.24
C GLY A 14 -2.80 15.29 -4.99
N CYS A 15 -1.79 14.41 -4.90
CA CYS A 15 -1.72 13.14 -5.62
C CYS A 15 -1.82 11.92 -4.71
N ASP A 16 -1.89 10.73 -5.32
CA ASP A 16 -1.85 9.45 -4.61
C ASP A 16 -0.49 9.28 -3.90
N PRO A 17 -0.44 8.87 -2.62
CA PRO A 17 0.81 8.61 -1.93
C PRO A 17 1.60 7.39 -2.45
N PHE A 18 0.98 6.42 -3.13
CA PHE A 18 1.68 5.21 -3.56
C PHE A 18 2.80 5.47 -4.57
N PRO A 19 2.57 6.21 -5.68
CA PRO A 19 3.63 6.50 -6.63
C PRO A 19 4.77 7.31 -6.02
N GLU A 20 4.47 8.21 -5.09
CA GLU A 20 5.48 8.97 -4.35
C GLU A 20 6.29 8.08 -3.40
N LEU A 21 5.67 7.04 -2.85
CA LEU A 21 6.35 6.03 -2.05
C LEU A 21 7.29 5.18 -2.89
N GLU A 22 6.86 4.72 -4.07
CA GLU A 22 7.72 4.00 -5.03
C GLU A 22 8.91 4.86 -5.47
N ALA A 23 8.66 6.14 -5.78
CA ALA A 23 9.72 7.08 -6.14
C ALA A 23 10.69 7.32 -4.96
N ALA A 24 10.18 7.43 -3.74
CA ALA A 24 11.01 7.55 -2.55
C ALA A 24 11.84 6.27 -2.30
N ALA A 25 11.27 5.09 -2.50
CA ALA A 25 11.95 3.82 -2.36
C ALA A 25 13.10 3.69 -3.35
N ALA A 26 12.85 3.99 -4.63
CA ALA A 26 13.87 4.01 -5.68
C ALA A 26 15.04 4.96 -5.36
N ARG A 27 14.76 6.17 -4.86
CA ARG A 27 15.80 7.14 -4.46
C ARG A 27 16.66 6.68 -3.29
N ASN A 28 16.12 5.84 -2.40
CA ASN A 28 16.81 5.34 -1.21
C ASN A 28 17.35 3.91 -1.39
N GLY A 29 17.20 3.30 -2.58
CA GLY A 29 17.65 1.94 -2.84
C GLY A 29 16.84 0.86 -2.12
N VAL A 30 15.60 1.17 -1.73
CA VAL A 30 14.70 0.22 -1.05
C VAL A 30 13.85 -0.51 -2.09
N ALA A 31 13.84 -1.84 -2.02
CA ALA A 31 13.09 -2.68 -2.95
C ALA A 31 11.60 -2.70 -2.61
N VAL A 32 10.73 -2.60 -3.62
CA VAL A 32 9.28 -2.85 -3.48
C VAL A 32 9.08 -4.30 -3.05
N GLY A 33 8.19 -4.53 -2.07
CA GLY A 33 8.00 -5.84 -1.45
C GLY A 33 9.02 -6.22 -0.38
N SER A 34 9.97 -5.34 -0.05
CA SER A 34 10.79 -5.52 1.16
C SER A 34 10.00 -5.19 2.43
N GLU A 35 10.43 -5.74 3.57
CA GLU A 35 9.83 -5.45 4.87
C GLU A 35 9.79 -3.94 5.16
N GLU A 36 10.88 -3.22 4.87
CA GLU A 36 10.94 -1.77 5.03
C GLU A 36 9.91 -1.05 4.15
N PHE A 37 9.74 -1.48 2.89
CA PHE A 37 8.75 -0.91 1.99
C PHE A 37 7.33 -1.22 2.46
N ASP A 38 7.05 -2.45 2.88
CA ASP A 38 5.73 -2.88 3.36
C ASP A 38 5.29 -2.11 4.60
N GLU A 39 6.20 -1.87 5.54
CA GLU A 39 5.96 -1.00 6.70
C GLU A 39 5.65 0.43 6.26
N ALA A 40 6.42 0.97 5.32
CA ALA A 40 6.21 2.32 4.83
C ALA A 40 4.87 2.46 4.06
N ALA A 41 4.50 1.45 3.27
CA ALA A 41 3.24 1.39 2.54
C ALA A 41 2.05 1.30 3.50
N ALA A 42 2.17 0.50 4.56
CA ALA A 42 1.17 0.45 5.62
C ALA A 42 1.01 1.82 6.31
N LEU A 43 2.10 2.51 6.63
CA LEU A 43 2.05 3.87 7.19
C LEU A 43 1.42 4.89 6.23
N ALA A 44 1.65 4.75 4.93
CA ALA A 44 1.03 5.56 3.88
C ALA A 44 -0.45 5.22 3.61
N GLY A 45 -0.99 4.16 4.24
CA GLY A 45 -2.40 3.77 4.13
C GLY A 45 -2.69 2.71 3.06
N GLN A 46 -1.66 2.21 2.38
CA GLN A 46 -1.75 1.15 1.38
C GLN A 46 -0.92 -0.07 1.81
N PRO A 47 -1.32 -0.80 2.86
CA PRO A 47 -0.62 -2.00 3.28
C PRO A 47 -0.63 -3.09 2.20
N TYR A 48 0.42 -3.92 2.18
CA TYR A 48 0.44 -5.14 1.38
C TYR A 48 -0.61 -6.14 1.88
N CYS A 49 -1.45 -6.63 0.96
CA CYS A 49 -2.44 -7.66 1.20
C CYS A 49 -2.00 -8.97 0.57
N ARG A 50 -1.52 -9.91 1.41
CA ARG A 50 -1.04 -11.22 0.96
C ARG A 50 -2.11 -12.06 0.25
N ALA A 51 -3.39 -11.93 0.65
CA ALA A 51 -4.48 -12.69 0.03
C ALA A 51 -4.74 -12.27 -1.43
N LEU A 52 -4.39 -11.03 -1.78
CA LEU A 52 -4.54 -10.45 -3.11
C LEU A 52 -3.22 -10.37 -3.89
N ASP A 53 -2.08 -10.50 -3.20
CA ASP A 53 -0.75 -10.20 -3.73
C ASP A 53 -0.65 -8.76 -4.29
N LEU A 54 -1.26 -7.81 -3.57
CA LEU A 54 -1.37 -6.41 -3.99
C LEU A 54 -1.26 -5.46 -2.79
N TYR A 55 -0.75 -4.25 -3.04
CA TYR A 55 -0.94 -3.12 -2.12
C TYR A 55 -2.32 -2.51 -2.34
N VAL A 56 -3.10 -2.41 -1.27
CA VAL A 56 -4.49 -1.94 -1.32
C VAL A 56 -4.78 -1.06 -0.12
N ASP A 57 -5.84 -0.27 -0.20
CA ASP A 57 -6.27 0.51 0.97
C ASP A 57 -6.65 -0.41 2.15
N ARG A 58 -6.62 0.16 3.37
CA ARG A 58 -6.88 -0.58 4.61
C ARG A 58 -8.23 -1.28 4.64
N GLU A 59 -9.24 -0.72 3.99
CA GLU A 59 -10.58 -1.30 3.98
C GLU A 59 -10.65 -2.52 3.06
N THR A 60 -10.11 -2.40 1.85
CA THR A 60 -9.96 -3.53 0.92
C THR A 60 -9.14 -4.65 1.54
N LYS A 61 -8.02 -4.34 2.21
CA LYS A 61 -7.22 -5.35 2.92
C LYS A 61 -8.04 -6.08 3.99
N ARG A 62 -8.80 -5.34 4.82
CA ARG A 62 -9.65 -5.94 5.86
C ARG A 62 -10.70 -6.88 5.28
N ARG A 63 -11.34 -6.51 4.17
CA ARG A 63 -12.31 -7.37 3.48
C ARG A 63 -11.63 -8.61 2.93
N ALA A 64 -10.49 -8.45 2.25
CA ALA A 64 -9.74 -9.57 1.69
C ALA A 64 -9.28 -10.56 2.76
N ASP A 65 -8.78 -10.07 3.90
CA ASP A 65 -8.35 -10.91 5.03
C ASP A 65 -9.52 -11.66 5.70
N ALA A 66 -10.73 -11.10 5.65
CA ALA A 66 -11.94 -11.75 6.16
C ALA A 66 -12.51 -12.79 5.19
N LEU A 67 -12.13 -12.74 3.91
CA LEU A 67 -12.56 -13.66 2.87
C LEU A 67 -11.66 -14.91 2.86
N GLY A 68 -12.27 -16.06 2.65
CA GLY A 68 -11.53 -17.33 2.56
C GLY A 68 -10.63 -17.43 1.32
N PRO A 69 -9.73 -18.43 1.28
CA PRO A 69 -8.88 -18.71 0.13
C PRO A 69 -9.70 -18.80 -1.16
N GLY A 70 -9.24 -18.12 -2.22
CA GLY A 70 -9.93 -18.08 -3.52
C GLY A 70 -11.05 -17.04 -3.64
N MET A 71 -11.49 -16.42 -2.53
CA MET A 71 -12.53 -15.38 -2.55
C MET A 71 -12.01 -13.97 -2.33
N ALA A 72 -10.71 -13.78 -2.08
CA ALA A 72 -10.13 -12.47 -1.77
C ALA A 72 -10.45 -11.40 -2.82
N HIS A 73 -10.55 -11.77 -4.10
CA HIS A 73 -10.92 -10.87 -5.20
C HIS A 73 -12.30 -10.20 -5.03
N LEU A 74 -13.20 -10.80 -4.22
CA LEU A 74 -14.50 -10.21 -3.91
C LEU A 74 -14.38 -8.98 -2.99
N ALA A 75 -13.22 -8.73 -2.38
CA ALA A 75 -12.96 -7.55 -1.56
C ALA A 75 -13.13 -6.22 -2.32
N PHE A 76 -12.98 -6.25 -3.65
CA PHE A 76 -13.17 -5.09 -4.53
C PHE A 76 -14.64 -4.78 -4.84
N LEU A 77 -15.56 -5.68 -4.52
CA LEU A 77 -16.98 -5.44 -4.74
C LEU A 77 -17.52 -4.44 -3.70
N PRO A 78 -18.49 -3.59 -4.09
CA PRO A 78 -19.22 -2.78 -3.12
C PRO A 78 -19.96 -3.69 -2.14
N ALA A 79 -20.03 -3.24 -0.88
CA ALA A 79 -20.80 -3.91 0.17
C ALA A 79 -22.31 -3.78 -0.07
#